data_AF-A0AAW7WAH3-F1
#
_entry.id   AF-A0AAW7WAH3-F1
#
_cell.length_a   1.000
_cell.length_b   1.000
_cell.length_c   1.000
_cell.angle_alpha   90.00
_cell.angle_beta   90.00
_cell.angle_gamma   90.00
#
_symmetry.space_group_name_H-M   'P 1'
#
loop_
_entity.id
_entity.type
_entity.pdbx_description
1 polymer ?
#
loop_
_entity_poly.entity_id
_entity_poly.type
_entity_poly.pdbx_seq_one_letter_code
_entity_poly.pdbx_strand_id
1 'polypeptide(L)'
;MKIENKITEFLLYLEKNSEKDFSRWLTGVNIFEILGITSAEIRHSRVLAWLLDPRESHKLEDKFFKKILMKVFDNNLSFATIKPTEIILKDFSKAEVYRESKNNIDVLYTNKEHRINLVIENKTFTSDHDNQLRKYRKFIENSYAGYRNIYIYLTPNGDAPIDADVEERQFWSLLSYQDISDILEELYVDEIDNEKVSYILKEYNDNIRRNILNDIELKELSAEIYFKYKEVLDLIFENRPDTQMLREKLVGVLNYLNEQGNLIFDEKYCSKTILRFRTRRLDDFIDNVVKEENTEWSTGSSYFYEITYSNFQVDVYLSICKKNLTDLQSQKLKLLTVNKYSKYGFNTSNKFLNFDASDENLLLSETVQILTNFLLENLQQIDEFEKVFIETWNEIQKEKNYV
;
A
#
# COMPACT_ATOMS: atom_id res chain seq x y z
N MET A 1 18.40 5.18 -35.17
CA MET A 1 19.72 5.69 -34.74
C MET A 1 19.69 6.54 -33.46
N LYS A 2 19.01 7.70 -33.38
CA LYS A 2 18.99 8.50 -32.12
C LYS A 2 18.21 7.82 -30.97
N ILE A 3 17.02 7.26 -31.26
CA ILE A 3 16.20 6.60 -30.23
C ILE A 3 16.77 5.25 -29.79
N GLU A 4 17.31 4.45 -30.71
CA GLU A 4 17.99 3.18 -30.41
C GLU A 4 19.20 3.38 -29.48
N ASN A 5 19.95 4.46 -29.67
CA ASN A 5 21.04 4.82 -28.76
C ASN A 5 20.51 5.18 -27.38
N LYS A 6 19.42 5.97 -27.28
CA LYS A 6 18.78 6.29 -25.99
C LYS A 6 18.21 5.06 -25.28
N ILE A 7 17.62 4.12 -26.02
CA ILE A 7 17.14 2.83 -25.49
C ILE A 7 18.33 2.05 -24.94
N THR A 8 19.42 1.94 -25.70
CA THR A 8 20.63 1.23 -25.28
C THR A 8 21.23 1.85 -24.02
N GLU A 9 21.33 3.18 -23.96
CA GLU A 9 21.80 3.91 -22.78
C GLU A 9 20.89 3.70 -21.57
N PHE A 10 19.57 3.69 -21.76
CA PHE A 10 18.61 3.43 -20.69
C PHE A 10 18.72 2.00 -20.16
N LEU A 11 18.80 1.00 -21.04
CA LEU A 11 18.99 -0.40 -20.65
C LEU A 11 20.32 -0.60 -19.92
N LEU A 12 21.40 0.02 -20.39
CA LEU A 12 22.69 -0.01 -19.69
C LEU A 12 22.63 0.68 -18.32
N TYR A 13 21.85 1.76 -18.20
CA TYR A 13 21.58 2.40 -16.91
C TYR A 13 20.86 1.43 -15.96
N LEU A 14 19.78 0.79 -16.43
CA LEU A 14 19.01 -0.17 -15.65
C LEU A 14 19.87 -1.34 -15.17
N GLU A 15 20.63 -1.97 -16.07
CA GLU A 15 21.47 -3.13 -15.77
C GLU A 15 22.65 -2.83 -14.83
N LYS A 16 23.25 -1.63 -14.92
CA LYS A 16 24.52 -1.34 -14.23
C LYS A 16 24.42 -0.40 -13.05
N ASN A 17 23.43 0.48 -13.03
CA ASN A 17 23.39 1.60 -12.09
C ASN A 17 22.08 1.63 -11.30
N SER A 18 20.94 1.21 -11.88
CA SER A 18 19.64 1.40 -11.22
C SER A 18 19.56 0.69 -9.87
N GLU A 19 20.05 -0.53 -9.73
CA GLU A 19 20.05 -1.21 -8.43
C GLU A 19 20.86 -0.42 -7.40
N LYS A 20 22.04 0.10 -7.77
CA LYS A 20 22.85 0.91 -6.85
C LYS A 20 22.14 2.22 -6.49
N ASP A 21 21.68 2.95 -7.51
CA ASP A 21 21.06 4.27 -7.35
C ASP A 21 19.75 4.18 -6.56
N PHE A 22 19.01 3.08 -6.73
CA PHE A 22 17.72 2.86 -6.07
C PHE A 22 17.74 1.87 -4.89
N SER A 23 18.90 1.27 -4.57
CA SER A 23 19.04 0.20 -3.56
C SER A 23 18.44 0.59 -2.21
N ARG A 24 18.65 1.84 -1.80
CA ARG A 24 18.13 2.37 -0.54
C ARG A 24 16.60 2.47 -0.49
N TRP A 25 15.90 2.42 -1.62
CA TRP A 25 14.42 2.45 -1.69
C TRP A 25 13.78 1.12 -2.13
N LEU A 26 14.43 0.34 -2.99
CA LEU A 26 13.79 -0.81 -3.65
C LEU A 26 14.00 -2.17 -2.98
N THR A 27 15.11 -2.40 -2.28
CA THR A 27 15.54 -3.79 -1.97
C THR A 27 15.99 -4.05 -0.55
N GLY A 28 16.01 -3.05 0.34
CA GLY A 28 16.44 -3.27 1.72
C GLY A 28 15.33 -3.85 2.59
N VAL A 29 15.55 -4.99 3.21
CA VAL A 29 14.75 -5.43 4.36
C VAL A 29 14.78 -4.33 5.43
N ASN A 30 13.62 -3.98 5.99
CA ASN A 30 13.53 -3.01 7.08
C ASN A 30 12.65 -3.52 8.23
N ILE A 31 13.12 -3.40 9.47
CA ILE A 31 12.41 -3.94 10.64
C ILE A 31 11.08 -3.21 10.92
N PHE A 32 10.96 -1.92 10.60
CA PHE A 32 9.72 -1.16 10.81
C PHE A 32 8.63 -1.59 9.81
N GLU A 33 9.03 -1.92 8.58
CA GLU A 33 8.15 -2.49 7.55
C GLU A 33 7.67 -3.88 7.96
N ILE A 34 8.58 -4.77 8.41
CA ILE A 34 8.23 -6.11 8.89
C ILE A 34 7.23 -6.04 10.06
N LEU A 35 7.43 -5.10 10.98
CA LEU A 35 6.56 -4.94 12.15
C LEU A 35 5.27 -4.16 11.87
N GLY A 36 5.10 -3.60 10.66
CA GLY A 36 3.92 -2.81 10.29
C GLY A 36 3.79 -1.50 11.07
N ILE A 37 4.92 -0.87 11.44
CA ILE A 37 4.97 0.35 12.27
C ILE A 37 5.69 1.52 11.58
N THR A 38 5.77 1.48 10.25
CA THR A 38 6.56 2.41 9.43
C THR A 38 6.26 3.89 9.63
N SER A 39 5.03 4.20 10.03
CA SER A 39 4.53 5.56 10.23
C SER A 39 3.81 5.76 11.56
N ALA A 40 3.89 4.78 12.47
CA ALA A 40 3.13 4.80 13.71
C ALA A 40 3.69 5.84 14.70
N GLU A 41 3.05 7.00 14.85
CA GLU A 41 3.51 8.16 15.63
C GLU A 41 4.10 7.78 17.00
N ILE A 42 3.37 6.99 17.79
CA ILE A 42 3.79 6.52 19.11
C ILE A 42 5.13 5.75 19.04
N ARG A 43 5.35 4.95 18.00
CA ARG A 43 6.58 4.16 17.82
C ARG A 43 7.76 5.08 17.47
N HIS A 44 7.55 6.09 16.64
CA HIS A 44 8.56 7.11 16.36
C HIS A 44 8.92 7.91 17.60
N SER A 45 7.94 8.35 18.38
CA SER A 45 8.16 9.05 19.65
C SER A 45 8.98 8.20 20.63
N ARG A 46 8.81 6.87 20.61
CA ARG A 46 9.66 5.96 21.41
C ARG A 46 11.12 5.95 20.96
N VAL A 47 11.39 5.95 19.66
CA VAL A 47 12.76 5.99 19.13
C VAL A 47 13.41 7.34 19.42
N LEU A 48 12.70 8.45 19.20
CA LEU A 48 13.19 9.80 19.51
C LEU A 48 13.55 9.96 20.99
N ALA A 49 12.69 9.50 21.90
CA ALA A 49 13.00 9.53 23.32
C ALA A 49 14.16 8.60 23.72
N TRP A 50 14.31 7.44 23.06
CA TRP A 50 15.49 6.60 23.27
C TRP A 50 16.77 7.34 22.87
N LEU A 51 16.79 8.03 21.72
CA LEU A 51 17.94 8.81 21.25
C LEU A 51 18.23 10.06 22.11
N LEU A 52 17.19 10.64 22.71
CA LEU A 52 17.30 11.83 23.55
C LEU A 52 17.75 11.53 24.97
N ASP A 53 17.60 10.30 25.49
CA ASP A 53 17.98 10.00 26.87
C ASP A 53 19.47 9.63 26.95
N PRO A 54 20.34 10.50 27.50
CA PRO A 54 21.78 10.26 27.54
C PRO A 54 22.20 9.02 28.33
N ARG A 55 21.29 8.40 29.09
CA ARG A 55 21.54 7.21 29.93
C ARG A 55 21.10 5.92 29.25
N GLU A 56 20.51 6.00 28.06
CA GLU A 56 20.05 4.83 27.31
C GLU A 56 21.22 4.08 26.64
N SER A 57 20.88 2.90 26.11
CA SER A 57 21.85 1.93 25.59
C SER A 57 22.62 2.38 24.33
N HIS A 58 22.26 3.50 23.71
CA HIS A 58 22.90 4.01 22.50
C HIS A 58 24.28 4.62 22.72
N LYS A 59 24.64 5.03 23.95
CA LYS A 59 25.94 5.66 24.29
C LYS A 59 26.30 6.91 23.47
N LEU A 60 25.30 7.63 22.98
CA LEU A 60 25.51 8.90 22.26
C LEU A 60 25.54 10.11 23.19
N GLU A 61 25.42 9.89 24.51
CA GLU A 61 25.33 10.94 25.52
C GLU A 61 24.29 12.01 25.13
N ASP A 62 24.64 13.29 25.16
CA ASP A 62 23.74 14.40 24.81
C ASP A 62 23.86 14.85 23.34
N LYS A 63 24.57 14.10 22.49
CA LYS A 63 24.86 14.50 21.10
C LYS A 63 23.58 14.70 20.28
N PHE A 64 22.62 13.77 20.36
CA PHE A 64 21.36 13.87 19.60
C PHE A 64 20.56 15.11 20.04
N PHE A 65 20.45 15.36 21.36
CA PHE A 65 19.81 16.56 21.90
C PHE A 65 20.48 17.85 21.41
N LYS A 66 21.82 17.92 21.45
CA LYS A 66 22.57 19.10 20.96
C LYS A 66 22.32 19.34 19.48
N LYS A 67 22.35 18.29 18.65
CA LYS A 67 22.08 18.38 17.21
C LYS A 67 20.64 18.84 16.92
N ILE A 68 19.64 18.33 17.66
CA ILE A 68 18.25 18.83 17.58
C ILE A 68 18.21 20.34 17.85
N LEU A 69 18.85 20.82 18.92
CA LEU A 69 18.85 22.24 19.24
C LEU A 69 19.55 23.11 18.20
N MET A 70 20.62 22.60 17.58
CA MET A 70 21.29 23.28 16.47
C MET A 70 20.37 23.38 15.24
N LYS A 71 19.72 22.29 14.84
CA LYS A 71 18.72 22.32 13.75
C LYS A 71 17.57 23.29 14.03
N VAL A 72 17.06 23.31 15.27
CA VAL A 72 16.02 24.28 15.68
C VAL A 72 16.53 25.72 15.55
N PHE A 73 17.76 26.00 16.00
CA PHE A 73 18.37 27.32 15.86
C PHE A 73 18.52 27.74 14.40
N ASP A 74 18.97 26.83 13.53
CA ASP A 74 19.17 27.10 12.10
C ASP A 74 17.85 27.33 11.35
N ASN A 75 16.82 26.55 11.67
CA ASN A 75 15.53 26.61 10.99
C ASN A 75 14.63 27.76 11.48
N ASN A 76 14.90 28.34 12.65
CA ASN A 76 14.01 29.31 13.29
C ASN A 76 14.74 30.64 13.58
N LEU A 77 14.48 31.65 12.73
CA LEU A 77 15.12 32.98 12.72
C LEU A 77 15.10 33.76 14.06
N SER A 78 14.26 33.37 15.02
CA SER A 78 14.06 34.05 16.31
C SER A 78 14.33 33.17 17.54
N PHE A 79 15.03 32.04 17.39
CA PHE A 79 15.28 31.12 18.49
C PHE A 79 16.31 31.66 19.50
N ALA A 80 15.83 32.42 20.50
CA ALA A 80 16.67 33.07 21.52
C ALA A 80 16.75 32.30 22.85
N THR A 81 16.01 31.20 23.00
CA THR A 81 15.88 30.47 24.28
C THR A 81 17.20 29.91 24.78
N ILE A 82 18.08 29.47 23.87
CA ILE A 82 19.41 28.96 24.19
C ILE A 82 20.39 29.35 23.08
N LYS A 83 21.60 29.75 23.45
CA LYS A 83 22.63 30.17 22.49
C LYS A 83 23.41 28.97 21.94
N PRO A 84 23.88 28.99 20.69
CA PRO A 84 24.75 27.93 20.15
C PRO A 84 25.98 27.63 21.00
N THR A 85 26.63 28.67 21.54
CA THR A 85 27.77 28.50 22.46
C THR A 85 27.39 27.75 23.74
N GLU A 86 26.16 27.95 24.23
CA GLU A 86 25.64 27.23 25.38
C GLU A 86 25.33 25.77 25.03
N ILE A 87 24.74 25.51 23.86
CA ILE A 87 24.47 24.15 23.36
C ILE A 87 25.77 23.36 23.27
N ILE A 88 26.84 23.96 22.74
CA ILE A 88 28.13 23.28 22.51
C ILE A 88 28.88 23.03 23.82
N LEU A 89 28.96 24.03 24.71
CA LEU A 89 29.86 23.99 25.87
C LEU A 89 29.26 23.31 27.10
N LYS A 90 27.93 23.21 27.20
CA LYS A 90 27.28 22.59 28.37
C LYS A 90 27.15 21.08 28.22
N ASP A 91 27.19 20.42 29.37
CA ASP A 91 26.92 19.00 29.51
C ASP A 91 25.45 18.79 29.90
N PHE A 92 24.69 18.10 29.06
CA PHE A 92 23.29 17.78 29.30
C PHE A 92 23.05 16.30 29.65
N SER A 93 24.10 15.53 29.93
CA SER A 93 24.05 14.09 30.22
C SER A 93 23.17 13.67 31.42
N LYS A 94 22.78 14.61 32.30
CA LYS A 94 21.90 14.34 33.46
C LYS A 94 20.41 14.61 33.20
N ALA A 95 19.98 14.53 31.95
CA ALA A 95 18.57 14.72 31.61
C ALA A 95 17.70 13.52 31.96
N GLU A 96 16.41 13.78 32.13
CA GLU A 96 15.35 12.79 32.26
C GLU A 96 14.41 12.90 31.06
N VAL A 97 14.08 11.77 30.43
CA VAL A 97 13.16 11.73 29.28
C VAL A 97 11.90 10.97 29.64
N TYR A 98 10.75 11.53 29.27
CA TYR A 98 9.42 10.99 29.51
C TYR A 98 8.67 10.88 28.19
N ARG A 99 7.81 9.86 28.07
CA ARG A 99 6.94 9.62 26.90
C ARG A 99 5.54 9.34 27.38
N GLU A 100 4.58 10.15 26.96
CA GLU A 100 3.13 10.02 27.21
C GLU A 100 2.71 10.03 28.69
N SER A 101 3.61 9.74 29.64
CA SER A 101 3.35 9.61 31.07
C SER A 101 3.10 10.94 31.78
N LYS A 102 3.48 12.05 31.15
CA LYS A 102 3.29 13.41 31.67
C LYS A 102 2.38 14.19 30.73
N ASN A 103 1.09 14.24 31.10
CA ASN A 103 0.05 14.96 30.38
C ASN A 103 -0.11 14.53 28.91
N ASN A 104 0.22 13.28 28.57
CA ASN A 104 0.18 12.71 27.22
C ASN A 104 1.12 13.37 26.20
N ILE A 105 2.12 14.14 26.65
CA ILE A 105 3.15 14.70 25.77
C ILE A 105 3.95 13.57 25.12
N ASP A 106 4.09 13.59 23.79
CA ASP A 106 4.77 12.54 23.03
C ASP A 106 6.21 12.31 23.53
N VAL A 107 7.00 13.38 23.61
CA VAL A 107 8.33 13.36 24.22
C VAL A 107 8.57 14.61 25.05
N LEU A 108 8.94 14.42 26.32
CA LEU A 108 9.38 15.47 27.23
C LEU A 108 10.78 15.14 27.75
N TYR A 109 11.75 15.97 27.39
CA TYR A 109 13.10 15.97 27.91
C TYR A 109 13.25 17.09 28.94
N THR A 110 13.80 16.79 30.12
CA THR A 110 14.05 17.79 31.17
C THR A 110 15.47 17.67 31.72
N ASN A 111 16.18 18.79 31.75
CA ASN A 111 17.48 18.91 32.39
C ASN A 111 17.38 19.92 33.55
N LYS A 112 17.39 19.39 34.78
CA LYS A 112 17.22 20.19 36.01
C LYS A 112 18.42 21.09 36.28
N GLU A 113 19.63 20.62 35.95
CA GLU A 113 20.89 21.35 36.18
C GLU A 113 20.91 22.67 35.40
N HIS A 114 20.53 22.63 34.13
CA HIS A 114 20.51 23.82 33.25
C HIS A 114 19.15 24.50 33.16
N ARG A 115 18.15 23.97 33.88
CA ARG A 115 16.75 24.41 33.88
C ARG A 115 16.21 24.56 32.46
N ILE A 116 16.34 23.52 31.66
CA ILE A 116 15.86 23.46 30.27
C ILE A 116 14.88 22.30 30.12
N ASN A 117 13.80 22.55 29.40
CA ASN A 117 12.91 21.51 28.90
C ASN A 117 12.86 21.56 27.38
N LEU A 118 12.81 20.38 26.76
CA LEU A 118 12.45 20.20 25.36
C LEU A 118 11.17 19.37 25.30
N VAL A 119 10.18 19.89 24.60
CA VAL A 119 8.85 19.30 24.41
C VAL A 119 8.70 19.06 22.93
N ILE A 120 8.49 17.82 22.52
CA ILE A 120 8.24 17.48 21.12
C ILE A 120 6.83 16.96 21.02
N GLU A 121 6.05 17.56 20.13
CA GLU A 121 4.84 16.94 19.58
C GLU A 121 5.18 16.35 18.21
N ASN A 122 4.94 15.06 18.04
CA ASN A 122 5.35 14.30 16.88
C ASN A 122 4.15 13.87 16.04
N LYS A 123 4.07 14.39 14.82
CA LYS A 123 3.02 14.08 13.86
C LYS A 123 3.63 13.48 12.61
N THR A 124 3.32 12.22 12.31
CA THR A 124 3.82 11.59 11.06
C THR A 124 2.88 11.90 9.92
N PHE A 125 1.57 11.72 10.08
CA PHE A 125 0.58 11.98 9.02
C PHE A 125 -0.74 12.56 9.53
N THR A 126 -0.85 12.82 10.83
CA THR A 126 -2.05 13.41 11.41
C THR A 126 -1.80 14.87 11.79
N SER A 127 -2.84 15.70 11.75
CA SER A 127 -2.75 17.06 12.28
C SER A 127 -2.88 17.05 13.80
N ASP A 128 -2.43 18.13 14.44
CA ASP A 128 -2.81 18.44 15.81
C ASP A 128 -4.33 18.53 15.92
N HIS A 129 -4.90 18.04 17.03
CA HIS A 129 -6.33 18.15 17.34
C HIS A 129 -6.51 18.58 18.79
N ASP A 130 -7.73 18.99 19.15
CA ASP A 130 -8.15 19.20 20.55
C ASP A 130 -7.35 20.21 21.39
N ASN A 131 -6.84 21.29 20.77
CA ASN A 131 -6.01 22.30 21.46
C ASN A 131 -4.79 21.70 22.20
N GLN A 132 -4.29 20.56 21.71
CA GLN A 132 -3.25 19.75 22.35
C GLN A 132 -1.98 20.57 22.65
N LEU A 133 -1.50 21.35 21.69
CA LEU A 133 -0.31 22.19 21.84
C LEU A 133 -0.42 23.18 23.02
N ARG A 134 -1.53 23.92 23.10
CA ARG A 134 -1.79 24.87 24.18
C ARG A 134 -1.87 24.18 25.55
N LYS A 135 -2.48 23.00 25.61
CA LYS A 135 -2.57 22.19 26.84
C LYS A 135 -1.18 21.78 27.31
N TYR A 136 -0.30 21.36 26.41
CA TYR A 136 1.07 20.97 26.73
C TYR A 136 1.89 22.14 27.22
N ARG A 137 1.86 23.27 26.50
CA ARG A 137 2.56 24.48 26.90
C ARG A 137 2.15 24.96 28.30
N LYS A 138 0.84 25.09 28.56
CA LYS A 138 0.34 25.49 29.90
C LYS A 138 0.77 24.52 30.99
N PHE A 139 0.73 23.21 30.73
CA PHE A 139 1.18 22.21 31.70
C PHE A 139 2.66 22.38 32.04
N ILE A 140 3.51 22.60 31.02
CA ILE A 140 4.96 22.75 31.19
C ILE A 140 5.29 24.06 31.91
N GLU A 141 4.69 25.18 31.52
CA GLU A 141 4.86 26.48 32.18
C GLU A 141 4.51 26.43 33.68
N ASN A 142 3.43 25.72 34.04
CA ASN A 142 3.01 25.56 35.42
C ASN A 142 3.91 24.60 36.20
N SER A 143 4.31 23.47 35.59
CA SER A 143 5.04 22.40 36.29
C SER A 143 6.53 22.68 36.41
N TYR A 144 7.08 23.53 35.54
CA TYR A 144 8.50 23.84 35.44
C TYR A 144 8.75 25.34 35.48
N ALA A 145 8.19 26.01 36.49
CA ALA A 145 8.40 27.44 36.70
C ALA A 145 9.89 27.80 36.77
N GLY A 146 10.30 28.80 35.98
CA GLY A 146 11.69 29.26 35.90
C GLY A 146 12.61 28.41 35.02
N TYR A 147 12.08 27.41 34.31
CA TYR A 147 12.79 26.70 33.25
C TYR A 147 12.64 27.43 31.92
N ARG A 148 13.65 27.26 31.06
CA ARG A 148 13.57 27.64 29.64
C ARG A 148 12.96 26.48 28.87
N ASN A 149 11.78 26.71 28.31
CA ASN A 149 11.00 25.67 27.63
C ASN A 149 11.13 25.86 26.12
N ILE A 150 11.49 24.79 25.44
CA ILE A 150 11.62 24.71 23.98
C ILE A 150 10.52 23.77 23.51
N TYR A 151 9.63 24.26 22.65
CA TYR A 151 8.54 23.48 22.10
C TYR A 151 8.81 23.23 20.61
N ILE A 152 8.81 21.98 20.21
CA ILE A 152 9.04 21.52 18.84
C ILE A 152 7.77 20.86 18.33
N TYR A 153 7.33 21.29 17.15
CA TYR A 153 6.32 20.59 16.37
C TYR A 153 7.03 19.86 15.22
N LEU A 154 7.11 18.54 15.32
CA LEU A 154 7.81 17.67 14.38
C LEU A 154 6.81 17.05 13.40
N THR A 155 6.97 17.35 12.11
CA THR A 155 6.16 16.82 11.00
C THR A 155 7.06 16.30 9.87
N PRO A 156 6.56 15.56 8.86
CA PRO A 156 7.41 15.12 7.75
C PRO A 156 8.17 16.27 7.08
N ASN A 157 7.48 17.36 6.75
CA ASN A 157 8.05 18.47 5.98
C ASN A 157 8.33 19.73 6.82
N GLY A 158 8.17 19.69 8.15
CA GLY A 158 8.29 20.88 8.99
C GLY A 158 7.13 21.87 8.82
N ASP A 159 5.94 21.36 8.46
CA ASP A 159 4.72 22.13 8.32
C ASP A 159 4.23 22.69 9.66
N ALA A 160 3.66 23.90 9.64
CA ALA A 160 3.05 24.51 10.81
C ALA A 160 1.78 23.75 11.26
N PRO A 161 1.47 23.71 12.57
CA PRO A 161 0.25 23.07 13.06
C PRO A 161 -0.99 23.76 12.48
N ILE A 162 -1.98 22.97 12.10
CA ILE A 162 -3.15 23.44 11.35
C ILE A 162 -4.24 23.93 12.31
N ASP A 163 -4.48 23.20 13.39
CA ASP A 163 -5.58 23.48 14.31
C ASP A 163 -5.20 24.51 15.39
N ALA A 164 -3.91 24.74 15.61
CA ALA A 164 -3.43 25.81 16.48
C ALA A 164 -3.69 27.20 15.89
N ASP A 165 -4.13 28.15 16.72
CA ASP A 165 -4.25 29.56 16.33
C ASP A 165 -2.89 30.26 16.20
N VAL A 166 -2.87 31.43 15.56
CA VAL A 166 -1.65 32.20 15.26
C VAL A 166 -0.86 32.54 16.53
N GLU A 167 -1.57 32.81 17.64
CA GLU A 167 -0.93 33.09 18.93
C GLU A 167 -0.26 31.86 19.51
N GLU A 168 -0.83 30.66 19.37
CA GLU A 168 -0.21 29.43 19.85
C GLU A 168 0.97 29.01 18.97
N ARG A 169 0.85 29.14 17.64
CA ARG A 169 1.90 28.77 16.67
C ARG A 169 3.26 29.42 16.95
N GLN A 170 3.27 30.66 17.44
CA GLN A 170 4.51 31.39 17.69
C GLN A 170 5.41 30.76 18.77
N PHE A 171 4.85 29.90 19.63
CA PHE A 171 5.60 29.23 20.69
C PHE A 171 6.26 27.93 20.24
N TRP A 172 5.85 27.38 19.11
CA TRP A 172 6.29 26.07 18.61
C TRP A 172 7.26 26.25 17.45
N SER A 173 8.52 25.86 17.66
CA SER A 173 9.52 25.78 16.61
C SER A 173 9.22 24.60 15.69
N LEU A 174 9.40 24.79 14.39
CA LEU A 174 9.15 23.75 13.41
C LEU A 174 10.42 22.92 13.19
N LEU A 175 10.23 21.61 13.11
CA LEU A 175 11.29 20.65 12.76
C LEU A 175 10.68 19.61 11.81
N SER A 176 11.48 19.17 10.84
CA SER A 176 11.07 18.16 9.86
C SER A 176 11.70 16.80 10.16
N TYR A 177 11.13 15.72 9.62
CA TYR A 177 11.80 14.42 9.64
C TYR A 177 13.07 14.40 8.77
N GLN A 178 13.24 15.36 7.84
CA GLN A 178 14.49 15.54 7.09
C GLN A 178 15.59 16.00 8.05
N ASP A 179 15.29 16.93 8.96
CA ASP A 179 16.23 17.34 9.99
C ASP A 179 16.64 16.16 10.88
N ILE A 180 15.70 15.28 11.25
CA ILE A 180 16.01 14.05 11.99
C ILE A 180 16.91 13.13 11.18
N SER A 181 16.61 12.93 9.89
CA SER A 181 17.42 12.11 8.97
C SER A 181 18.85 12.62 8.89
N ASP A 182 19.05 13.92 8.68
CA ASP A 182 20.37 14.55 8.62
C ASP A 182 21.16 14.34 9.93
N ILE A 183 20.49 14.51 11.08
CA ILE A 183 21.10 14.27 12.40
C ILE A 183 21.56 12.81 12.53
N LEU A 184 20.74 11.85 12.09
CA LEU A 184 21.07 10.42 12.13
C LEU A 184 22.27 10.10 11.23
N GLU A 185 22.35 10.71 10.05
CA GLU A 185 23.50 10.57 9.15
C GLU A 185 24.78 11.16 9.76
N GLU A 186 24.71 12.33 10.38
CA GLU A 186 25.88 12.91 11.06
C GLU A 186 26.34 12.05 12.23
N LEU A 187 25.42 11.49 13.01
CA LEU A 187 25.75 10.58 14.12
C LEU A 187 26.39 9.28 13.63
N TYR A 188 26.06 8.84 12.42
CA TYR A 188 26.66 7.66 11.79
C TYR A 188 28.14 7.88 11.43
N VAL A 189 28.50 9.09 10.97
CA VAL A 189 29.86 9.43 10.54
C VAL A 189 30.84 9.52 11.72
N ASP A 190 30.37 9.85 12.92
CA ASP A 190 31.19 10.05 14.14
C ASP A 190 31.70 8.74 14.80
N GLU A 191 31.92 7.67 14.02
CA GLU A 191 32.38 6.34 14.46
C GLU A 191 31.67 5.82 15.73
N ILE A 192 30.40 5.43 15.58
CA ILE A 192 29.72 4.64 16.62
C ILE A 192 30.40 3.28 16.71
N ASP A 193 31.20 3.10 17.77
CA ASP A 193 31.93 1.85 18.10
C ASP A 193 30.99 0.65 18.38
N ASN A 194 29.68 0.86 18.36
CA ASN A 194 28.65 -0.15 18.61
C ASN A 194 27.84 -0.46 17.34
N GLU A 195 28.19 -1.57 16.69
CA GLU A 195 27.53 -2.07 15.47
C GLU A 195 26.00 -2.20 15.61
N LYS A 196 25.49 -2.60 16.80
CA LYS A 196 24.04 -2.74 17.01
C LYS A 196 23.31 -1.41 17.00
N VAL A 197 23.91 -0.39 17.62
CA VAL A 197 23.34 0.96 17.64
C VAL A 197 23.39 1.54 16.23
N SER A 198 24.53 1.42 15.55
CA SER A 198 24.68 1.83 14.16
C SER A 198 23.62 1.19 13.24
N TYR A 199 23.39 -0.13 13.39
CA TYR A 199 22.34 -0.84 12.67
C TYR A 199 20.94 -0.28 12.96
N ILE A 200 20.58 -0.06 14.24
CA ILE A 200 19.27 0.50 14.62
C ILE A 200 19.07 1.90 14.04
N LEU A 201 20.10 2.76 14.09
CA LEU A 201 20.03 4.10 13.52
C LEU A 201 19.83 4.05 12.01
N LYS A 202 20.53 3.16 11.32
CA LYS A 202 20.38 2.95 9.88
C LYS A 202 18.96 2.47 9.54
N GLU A 203 18.46 1.43 10.21
CA GLU A 203 17.10 0.92 10.00
C GLU A 203 16.03 1.99 10.25
N TYR A 204 16.22 2.82 11.27
CA TYR A 204 15.30 3.91 11.56
C TYR A 204 15.36 5.00 10.48
N ASN A 205 16.58 5.36 10.04
CA ASN A 205 16.76 6.37 9.00
C ASN A 205 16.21 5.91 7.65
N ASP A 206 16.46 4.66 7.27
CA ASP A 206 15.92 4.04 6.06
C ASP A 206 14.38 4.06 6.08
N ASN A 207 13.77 3.76 7.24
CA ASN A 207 12.32 3.86 7.40
C ASN A 207 11.82 5.31 7.28
N ILE A 208 12.51 6.30 7.87
CA ILE A 208 12.15 7.72 7.74
C ILE A 208 12.15 8.13 6.26
N ARG A 209 13.22 7.83 5.53
CA ARG A 209 13.39 8.22 4.12
C ARG A 209 12.32 7.58 3.23
N ARG A 210 12.10 6.28 3.37
CA ARG A 210 11.13 5.53 2.56
C ARG A 210 9.68 5.87 2.88
N ASN A 211 9.34 5.90 4.16
CA ASN A 211 7.95 5.80 4.61
C ASN A 211 7.39 7.08 5.25
N ILE A 212 8.23 8.09 5.53
CA ILE A 212 7.78 9.36 6.11
C ILE A 212 8.04 10.53 5.17
N LEU A 213 9.26 10.65 4.63
CA LEU A 213 9.65 11.83 3.87
C LEU A 213 9.11 11.91 2.45
N ASN A 214 8.51 10.83 1.91
CA ASN A 214 8.18 10.75 0.49
C ASN A 214 9.38 11.23 -0.35
N ASP A 215 10.53 10.59 -0.10
CA ASP A 215 11.90 11.00 -0.40
C ASP A 215 12.04 11.99 -1.57
N ILE A 216 12.43 13.23 -1.26
CA ILE A 216 12.67 14.29 -2.25
C ILE A 216 13.78 13.86 -3.22
N GLU A 217 14.82 13.19 -2.73
CA GLU A 217 15.91 12.69 -3.59
C GLU A 217 15.40 11.60 -4.54
N LEU A 218 14.46 10.74 -4.12
CA LEU A 218 13.79 9.80 -5.02
C LEU A 218 13.02 10.54 -6.11
N LYS A 219 12.29 11.61 -5.75
CA LYS A 219 11.53 12.41 -6.72
C LYS A 219 12.46 13.13 -7.69
N GLU A 220 13.53 13.74 -7.20
CA GLU A 220 14.54 14.42 -8.01
C GLU A 220 15.24 13.44 -8.95
N LEU A 221 15.74 12.31 -8.43
CA LEU A 221 16.36 11.26 -9.25
C LEU A 221 15.38 10.71 -10.30
N SER A 222 14.14 10.42 -9.90
CA SER A 222 13.10 9.96 -10.83
C SER A 222 12.81 11.00 -11.92
N ALA A 223 12.76 12.29 -11.57
CA ALA A 223 12.56 13.36 -12.53
C ALA A 223 13.76 13.52 -13.47
N GLU A 224 15.00 13.45 -12.96
CA GLU A 224 16.22 13.49 -13.76
C GLU A 224 16.27 12.34 -14.78
N ILE A 225 16.00 11.12 -14.34
CA ILE A 225 15.93 9.93 -15.20
C ILE A 225 14.82 10.11 -16.24
N TYR A 226 13.63 10.56 -15.82
CA TYR A 226 12.53 10.82 -16.74
C TYR A 226 12.90 11.83 -17.82
N PHE A 227 13.43 13.01 -17.46
CA PHE A 227 13.81 14.03 -18.44
C PHE A 227 14.95 13.57 -19.36
N LYS A 228 15.92 12.81 -18.84
CA LYS A 228 17.03 12.27 -19.62
C LYS A 228 16.55 11.23 -20.65
N TYR A 229 15.64 10.36 -20.27
CA TYR A 229 15.15 9.25 -21.09
C TYR A 229 13.70 9.42 -21.55
N LYS A 230 13.20 10.65 -21.58
CA LYS A 230 11.78 10.99 -21.81
C LYS A 230 11.19 10.29 -23.01
N GLU A 231 11.84 10.39 -24.17
CA GLU A 231 11.37 9.76 -25.42
C GLU A 231 11.21 8.24 -25.30
N VAL A 232 12.09 7.57 -24.54
CA VAL A 232 12.04 6.12 -24.35
C VAL A 232 10.94 5.75 -23.35
N LEU A 233 10.87 6.47 -22.23
CA LEU A 233 9.89 6.24 -21.18
C LEU A 233 8.48 6.54 -21.67
N ASP A 234 8.27 7.66 -22.36
CA ASP A 234 6.98 8.01 -22.97
C ASP A 234 6.55 6.93 -23.97
N LEU A 235 7.47 6.44 -24.83
CA LEU A 235 7.16 5.34 -25.75
C LEU A 235 6.75 4.06 -25.02
N ILE A 236 7.45 3.69 -23.94
CA ILE A 236 7.08 2.54 -23.10
C ILE A 236 5.70 2.76 -22.46
N PHE A 237 5.44 3.94 -21.91
CA PHE A 237 4.17 4.28 -21.26
C PHE A 237 2.99 4.30 -22.24
N GLU A 238 3.19 4.81 -23.45
CA GLU A 238 2.18 4.85 -24.52
C GLU A 238 1.83 3.44 -25.02
N ASN A 239 2.78 2.51 -24.97
CA ASN A 239 2.60 1.13 -25.43
C ASN A 239 2.46 0.12 -24.28
N ARG A 240 2.21 0.60 -23.05
CA ARG A 240 2.06 -0.28 -21.89
C ARG A 240 0.86 -1.21 -22.09
N PRO A 241 0.96 -2.49 -21.69
CA PRO A 241 -0.18 -3.39 -21.70
C PRO A 241 -1.37 -2.75 -20.99
N ASP A 242 -2.56 -2.91 -21.57
CA ASP A 242 -3.80 -2.44 -20.97
C ASP A 242 -4.82 -3.58 -20.86
N THR A 243 -5.93 -3.28 -20.18
CA THR A 243 -7.02 -4.25 -19.96
C THR A 243 -7.72 -4.64 -21.27
N GLN A 244 -7.67 -3.78 -22.30
CA GLN A 244 -8.24 -4.09 -23.61
C GLN A 244 -7.41 -5.17 -24.32
N MET A 245 -6.09 -5.08 -24.25
CA MET A 245 -5.19 -6.10 -24.81
C MET A 245 -5.35 -7.45 -24.10
N LEU A 246 -5.52 -7.45 -22.77
CA LEU A 246 -5.85 -8.67 -22.01
C LEU A 246 -7.17 -9.28 -22.48
N ARG A 247 -8.21 -8.45 -22.67
CA ARG A 247 -9.52 -8.90 -23.17
C ARG A 247 -9.37 -9.57 -24.53
N GLU A 248 -8.66 -8.97 -25.47
CA GLU A 248 -8.47 -9.52 -26.82
C GLU A 248 -7.78 -10.89 -26.79
N LYS A 249 -6.78 -11.07 -25.92
CA LYS A 249 -6.14 -12.36 -25.69
C LYS A 249 -7.12 -13.39 -25.13
N LEU A 250 -7.88 -13.04 -24.09
CA LEU A 250 -8.89 -13.93 -23.51
C LEU A 250 -9.95 -14.33 -24.53
N VAL A 251 -10.44 -13.39 -25.35
CA VAL A 251 -11.38 -13.69 -26.45
C VAL A 251 -10.76 -14.65 -27.47
N GLY A 252 -9.50 -14.45 -27.83
CA GLY A 252 -8.76 -15.37 -28.70
C GLY A 252 -8.71 -16.80 -28.14
N VAL A 253 -8.38 -16.93 -26.85
CA VAL A 253 -8.35 -18.24 -26.17
C VAL A 253 -9.74 -18.87 -26.08
N LEU A 254 -10.78 -18.09 -25.76
CA LEU A 254 -12.16 -18.59 -25.69
C LEU A 254 -12.66 -19.08 -27.05
N ASN A 255 -12.35 -18.37 -28.14
CA ASN A 255 -12.66 -18.82 -29.50
C ASN A 255 -11.95 -20.14 -29.83
N TYR A 256 -10.66 -20.25 -29.51
CA TYR A 256 -9.91 -21.49 -29.68
C TYR A 256 -10.54 -22.66 -28.92
N LEU A 257 -10.86 -22.48 -27.63
CA LEU A 257 -11.51 -23.52 -26.81
C LEU A 257 -12.93 -23.88 -27.30
N ASN A 258 -13.65 -22.92 -27.86
CA ASN A 258 -14.95 -23.15 -28.49
C ASN A 258 -14.84 -24.02 -29.75
N GLU A 259 -13.85 -23.76 -30.60
CA GLU A 259 -13.57 -24.58 -31.80
C GLU A 259 -13.18 -26.02 -31.43
N GLN A 260 -12.43 -26.20 -30.33
CA GLN A 260 -12.12 -27.53 -29.78
C GLN A 260 -13.35 -28.20 -29.11
N GLY A 261 -14.46 -27.46 -28.94
CA GLY A 261 -15.68 -27.96 -28.33
C GLY A 261 -15.62 -28.12 -26.81
N ASN A 262 -14.65 -27.49 -26.15
CA ASN A 262 -14.49 -27.53 -24.70
C ASN A 262 -15.54 -26.67 -23.98
N LEU A 263 -16.01 -25.60 -24.63
CA LEU A 263 -17.01 -24.67 -24.11
C LEU A 263 -17.89 -24.14 -25.25
N ILE A 264 -18.89 -23.33 -24.90
CA ILE A 264 -19.73 -22.59 -25.84
C ILE A 264 -19.48 -21.11 -25.63
N PHE A 265 -18.88 -20.45 -26.62
CA PHE A 265 -18.56 -19.03 -26.59
C PHE A 265 -19.20 -18.29 -27.77
N ASP A 266 -19.75 -17.12 -27.49
CA ASP A 266 -20.23 -16.16 -28.48
C ASP A 266 -20.04 -14.76 -27.91
N GLU A 267 -19.20 -13.97 -28.56
CA GLU A 267 -18.80 -12.65 -28.08
C GLU A 267 -19.99 -11.69 -27.94
N LYS A 268 -21.10 -11.91 -28.66
CA LYS A 268 -22.29 -11.05 -28.56
C LYS A 268 -22.95 -11.05 -27.18
N TYR A 269 -22.68 -12.07 -26.36
CA TYR A 269 -23.17 -12.16 -24.98
C TYR A 269 -22.22 -11.52 -23.96
N CYS A 270 -21.06 -11.06 -24.40
CA CYS A 270 -20.06 -10.39 -23.57
C CYS A 270 -20.33 -8.89 -23.46
N SER A 271 -19.73 -8.26 -22.46
CA SER A 271 -19.69 -6.80 -22.30
C SER A 271 -18.25 -6.28 -22.41
N LYS A 272 -18.06 -4.97 -22.19
CA LYS A 272 -16.73 -4.35 -22.11
C LYS A 272 -15.92 -4.81 -20.89
N THR A 273 -16.58 -5.36 -19.86
CA THR A 273 -15.97 -5.68 -18.57
C THR A 273 -16.13 -7.14 -18.16
N ILE A 274 -16.91 -7.92 -18.92
CA ILE A 274 -17.26 -9.31 -18.60
C ILE A 274 -17.27 -10.13 -19.90
N LEU A 275 -16.48 -11.20 -19.94
CA LEU A 275 -16.61 -12.23 -20.98
C LEU A 275 -17.49 -13.36 -20.47
N ARG A 276 -18.23 -14.03 -21.37
CA ARG A 276 -19.21 -15.06 -20.99
C ARG A 276 -19.06 -16.30 -21.84
N PHE A 277 -19.08 -17.46 -21.19
CA PHE A 277 -19.18 -18.75 -21.87
C PHE A 277 -20.17 -19.66 -21.15
N ARG A 278 -20.52 -20.76 -21.82
CA ARG A 278 -21.38 -21.83 -21.29
C ARG A 278 -20.72 -23.18 -21.54
N THR A 279 -21.32 -24.23 -21.01
CA THR A 279 -20.85 -25.61 -21.11
C THR A 279 -21.98 -26.47 -21.64
N ARG A 280 -21.68 -27.43 -22.51
CA ARG A 280 -22.72 -28.32 -23.07
C ARG A 280 -23.44 -29.13 -21.99
N ARG A 281 -22.69 -29.62 -21.00
CA ARG A 281 -23.21 -30.42 -19.89
C ARG A 281 -24.28 -29.68 -19.09
N LEU A 282 -24.00 -28.45 -18.66
CA LEU A 282 -24.99 -27.68 -17.90
C LEU A 282 -26.11 -27.13 -18.79
N ASP A 283 -25.83 -26.78 -20.05
CA ASP A 283 -26.86 -26.46 -21.05
C ASP A 283 -27.90 -27.59 -21.19
N ASP A 284 -27.43 -28.81 -21.43
CA ASP A 284 -28.27 -30.01 -21.59
C ASP A 284 -29.02 -30.33 -20.30
N PHE A 285 -28.36 -30.19 -19.15
CA PHE A 285 -28.96 -30.53 -17.87
C PHE A 285 -30.12 -29.61 -17.48
N ILE A 286 -30.03 -28.29 -17.75
CA ILE A 286 -31.08 -27.34 -17.38
C ILE A 286 -32.05 -27.03 -18.52
N ASP A 287 -31.92 -27.71 -19.65
CA ASP A 287 -32.67 -27.41 -20.87
C ASP A 287 -32.51 -25.93 -21.23
N ASN A 288 -31.26 -25.45 -21.27
CA ASN A 288 -30.96 -24.02 -21.38
C ASN A 288 -31.45 -23.47 -22.73
N VAL A 289 -32.11 -22.32 -22.67
CA VAL A 289 -32.68 -21.65 -23.84
C VAL A 289 -31.93 -20.36 -24.08
N VAL A 290 -31.63 -20.05 -25.34
CA VAL A 290 -31.01 -18.77 -25.72
C VAL A 290 -31.94 -18.10 -26.72
N LYS A 291 -32.57 -16.98 -26.31
CA LYS A 291 -33.59 -16.25 -27.08
C LYS A 291 -33.49 -14.75 -26.82
N GLU A 292 -33.69 -13.95 -27.86
CA GLU A 292 -33.71 -12.49 -27.79
C GLU A 292 -35.08 -11.97 -27.35
N GLU A 293 -35.45 -12.17 -26.08
CA GLU A 293 -36.67 -11.62 -25.49
C GLU A 293 -36.36 -10.97 -24.13
N ASN A 294 -37.20 -10.03 -23.67
CA ASN A 294 -37.10 -9.22 -22.44
C ASN A 294 -36.71 -10.02 -21.17
N THR A 295 -35.43 -10.35 -21.08
CA THR A 295 -34.80 -11.23 -20.10
C THR A 295 -33.65 -10.52 -19.43
N GLU A 296 -33.28 -10.95 -18.23
CA GLU A 296 -32.06 -10.48 -17.59
C GLU A 296 -30.85 -10.84 -18.48
N TRP A 297 -29.95 -9.89 -18.69
CA TRP A 297 -28.88 -9.93 -19.70
C TRP A 297 -29.29 -9.90 -21.18
N SER A 298 -30.58 -9.86 -21.52
CA SER A 298 -31.09 -9.81 -22.91
C SER A 298 -30.64 -10.99 -23.80
N THR A 299 -30.33 -12.16 -23.22
CA THR A 299 -29.84 -13.34 -23.95
C THR A 299 -30.78 -14.54 -23.91
N GLY A 300 -31.76 -14.55 -23.00
CA GLY A 300 -32.61 -15.69 -22.70
C GLY A 300 -31.93 -16.82 -21.91
N SER A 301 -30.60 -16.81 -21.76
CA SER A 301 -29.85 -17.86 -21.05
C SER A 301 -30.13 -17.84 -19.56
N SER A 302 -30.25 -19.03 -18.97
CA SER A 302 -30.46 -19.21 -17.53
C SER A 302 -29.17 -19.01 -16.71
N TYR A 303 -28.00 -19.09 -17.34
CA TYR A 303 -26.70 -18.93 -16.69
C TYR A 303 -25.60 -18.52 -17.66
N PHE A 304 -24.47 -18.08 -17.10
CA PHE A 304 -23.18 -18.02 -17.75
C PHE A 304 -22.06 -18.30 -16.76
N TYR A 305 -20.95 -18.84 -17.24
CA TYR A 305 -19.67 -18.62 -16.59
C TYR A 305 -19.13 -17.26 -17.05
N GLU A 306 -18.94 -16.36 -16.11
CA GLU A 306 -18.49 -14.99 -16.32
C GLU A 306 -17.01 -14.87 -15.96
N ILE A 307 -16.23 -14.28 -16.88
CA ILE A 307 -14.83 -13.93 -16.67
C ILE A 307 -14.75 -12.41 -16.46
N THR A 308 -14.32 -11.99 -15.29
CA THR A 308 -13.95 -10.59 -15.01
C THR A 308 -12.44 -10.44 -15.07
N TYR A 309 -11.93 -9.30 -15.55
CA TYR A 309 -10.50 -9.11 -15.83
C TYR A 309 -10.00 -7.69 -15.43
N SER A 310 -10.57 -7.12 -14.37
CA SER A 310 -10.22 -5.76 -13.90
C SER A 310 -8.84 -5.72 -13.27
N ASN A 311 -8.06 -4.67 -13.52
CA ASN A 311 -6.70 -4.52 -12.98
C ASN A 311 -5.82 -5.74 -13.25
N PHE A 312 -5.96 -6.37 -14.41
CA PHE A 312 -5.25 -7.59 -14.80
C PHE A 312 -5.58 -8.84 -13.95
N GLN A 313 -6.53 -8.74 -13.02
CA GLN A 313 -7.03 -9.87 -12.24
C GLN A 313 -8.14 -10.58 -13.00
N VAL A 314 -7.84 -11.76 -13.51
CA VAL A 314 -8.78 -12.62 -14.22
C VAL A 314 -9.43 -13.57 -13.24
N ASP A 315 -10.74 -13.50 -13.10
CA ASP A 315 -11.52 -14.39 -12.24
C ASP A 315 -12.65 -15.02 -13.03
N VAL A 316 -12.95 -16.29 -12.73
CA VAL A 316 -14.07 -17.03 -13.32
C VAL A 316 -15.14 -17.31 -12.27
N TYR A 317 -16.40 -17.00 -12.58
CA TYR A 317 -17.54 -17.20 -11.70
C TYR A 317 -18.71 -17.84 -12.42
N LEU A 318 -19.52 -18.62 -11.70
CA LEU A 318 -20.85 -18.99 -12.17
C LEU A 318 -21.87 -17.90 -11.80
N SER A 319 -22.54 -17.36 -12.81
CA SER A 319 -23.63 -16.39 -12.69
C SER A 319 -24.95 -16.98 -13.18
N ILE A 320 -25.99 -16.87 -12.35
CA ILE A 320 -27.31 -17.45 -12.61
C ILE A 320 -28.35 -16.33 -12.77
N CYS A 321 -29.16 -16.43 -13.83
CA CYS A 321 -30.26 -15.51 -14.12
C CYS A 321 -31.37 -15.66 -13.08
N LYS A 322 -31.93 -14.54 -12.58
CA LYS A 322 -33.02 -14.57 -11.59
C LYS A 322 -34.41 -14.47 -12.20
N LYS A 323 -34.50 -14.00 -13.44
CA LYS A 323 -35.76 -13.79 -14.14
C LYS A 323 -35.98 -14.86 -15.21
N ASN A 324 -37.25 -15.15 -15.50
CA ASN A 324 -37.66 -15.95 -16.66
C ASN A 324 -37.13 -17.40 -16.68
N LEU A 325 -36.81 -17.97 -15.51
CA LEU A 325 -36.59 -19.41 -15.36
C LEU A 325 -37.93 -20.15 -15.31
N THR A 326 -38.03 -21.30 -15.98
CA THR A 326 -39.13 -22.24 -15.73
C THR A 326 -39.08 -22.76 -14.30
N ASP A 327 -40.21 -23.28 -13.78
CA ASP A 327 -40.25 -23.87 -12.44
C ASP A 327 -39.22 -24.99 -12.28
N LEU A 328 -39.02 -25.81 -13.31
CA LEU A 328 -38.03 -26.88 -13.31
C LEU A 328 -36.60 -26.34 -13.28
N GLN A 329 -36.28 -25.33 -14.10
CA GLN A 329 -34.97 -24.66 -14.08
C GLN A 329 -34.70 -24.00 -12.72
N SER A 330 -35.69 -23.31 -12.17
CA SER A 330 -35.59 -22.70 -10.84
C SER A 330 -35.29 -23.75 -9.77
N GLN A 331 -35.97 -24.90 -9.80
CA GLN A 331 -35.70 -25.99 -8.87
C GLN A 331 -34.29 -26.58 -9.04
N LYS A 332 -33.87 -26.85 -10.28
CA LYS A 332 -32.52 -27.37 -10.60
C LYS A 332 -31.45 -26.40 -10.06
N LEU A 333 -31.54 -25.13 -10.41
CA LEU A 333 -30.55 -24.11 -10.05
C LEU A 333 -30.58 -23.73 -8.58
N LYS A 334 -31.69 -23.94 -7.86
CA LYS A 334 -31.79 -23.66 -6.42
C LYS A 334 -30.75 -24.45 -5.61
N LEU A 335 -30.41 -25.68 -6.01
CA LEU A 335 -29.37 -26.48 -5.35
C LEU A 335 -27.97 -25.88 -5.49
N LEU A 336 -27.72 -25.04 -6.50
CA LEU A 336 -26.45 -24.33 -6.66
C LEU A 336 -26.31 -23.14 -5.70
N THR A 337 -27.41 -22.71 -5.07
CA THR A 337 -27.51 -21.40 -4.42
C THR A 337 -27.63 -21.45 -2.90
N VAL A 338 -27.19 -22.54 -2.28
CA VAL A 338 -27.34 -22.79 -0.84
C VAL A 338 -26.70 -21.65 -0.02
N ASN A 339 -27.56 -20.77 0.54
CA ASN A 339 -27.31 -19.81 1.63
C ASN A 339 -26.28 -18.67 1.42
N LYS A 340 -26.00 -18.17 0.21
CA LYS A 340 -25.20 -16.93 0.03
C LYS A 340 -25.90 -15.91 -0.88
N TYR A 341 -26.89 -15.19 -0.34
CA TYR A 341 -27.49 -14.05 -1.04
C TYR A 341 -26.63 -12.79 -0.89
N SER A 342 -26.19 -12.17 -1.99
CA SER A 342 -25.67 -10.80 -1.97
C SER A 342 -26.81 -9.77 -2.07
N LYS A 343 -26.62 -8.61 -1.43
CA LYS A 343 -27.60 -7.50 -1.31
C LYS A 343 -28.04 -6.89 -2.66
N TYR A 344 -27.34 -7.21 -3.76
CA TYR A 344 -27.52 -6.60 -5.09
C TYR A 344 -28.16 -7.51 -6.14
N GLY A 345 -28.66 -8.68 -5.75
CA GLY A 345 -29.49 -9.43 -6.67
C GLY A 345 -28.73 -10.35 -7.64
N PHE A 346 -27.49 -10.77 -7.35
CA PHE A 346 -26.81 -11.85 -8.08
C PHE A 346 -26.69 -13.12 -7.21
N ASN A 347 -26.66 -14.30 -7.84
CA ASN A 347 -26.10 -15.51 -7.23
C ASN A 347 -24.77 -15.78 -7.95
N THR A 348 -23.68 -15.19 -7.48
CA THR A 348 -22.32 -15.63 -7.85
C THR A 348 -22.03 -16.85 -6.98
N SER A 349 -22.48 -18.04 -7.41
CA SER A 349 -22.54 -19.18 -6.49
C SER A 349 -21.19 -19.85 -6.25
N ASN A 350 -20.23 -19.75 -7.19
CA ASN A 350 -18.86 -20.25 -7.01
C ASN A 350 -17.85 -19.38 -7.75
N LYS A 351 -16.78 -18.99 -7.05
CA LYS A 351 -15.54 -18.46 -7.63
C LYS A 351 -14.63 -19.64 -7.91
N PHE A 352 -14.15 -19.76 -9.14
CA PHE A 352 -13.17 -20.77 -9.53
C PHE A 352 -11.75 -20.18 -9.40
N LEU A 353 -10.84 -20.51 -10.31
CA LEU A 353 -9.47 -20.02 -10.24
C LEU A 353 -9.40 -18.54 -10.59
N ASN A 354 -8.41 -17.88 -9.98
CA ASN A 354 -7.97 -16.53 -10.30
C ASN A 354 -6.61 -16.61 -11.00
N PHE A 355 -6.34 -15.64 -11.87
CA PHE A 355 -5.04 -15.45 -12.50
C PHE A 355 -4.68 -13.97 -12.48
N ASP A 356 -3.49 -13.66 -11.99
CA ASP A 356 -2.93 -12.32 -12.02
C ASP A 356 -2.06 -12.14 -13.26
N ALA A 357 -2.50 -11.28 -14.17
CA ALA A 357 -1.77 -10.96 -15.39
C ALA A 357 -0.96 -9.65 -15.26
N SER A 358 -0.77 -9.10 -14.05
CA SER A 358 -0.05 -7.82 -13.84
C SER A 358 1.39 -7.86 -14.33
N ASP A 359 2.03 -9.02 -14.20
CA ASP A 359 3.45 -9.23 -14.50
C ASP A 359 3.66 -9.94 -15.85
N GLU A 360 2.57 -10.25 -16.55
CA GLU A 360 2.60 -10.97 -17.82
C GLU A 360 2.83 -10.03 -18.99
N ASN A 361 3.78 -10.37 -19.86
CA ASN A 361 3.93 -9.67 -21.13
C ASN A 361 2.84 -10.14 -22.09
N LEU A 362 1.72 -9.44 -22.09
CA LEU A 362 0.54 -9.75 -22.91
C LEU A 362 0.80 -9.76 -24.43
N LEU A 363 1.95 -9.27 -24.93
CA LEU A 363 2.31 -9.36 -26.35
C LEU A 363 2.94 -10.70 -26.73
N LEU A 364 3.52 -11.44 -25.79
CA LEU A 364 4.20 -12.71 -26.07
C LEU A 364 3.19 -13.81 -26.45
N SER A 365 3.63 -14.73 -27.31
CA SER A 365 2.84 -15.91 -27.68
C SER A 365 2.71 -16.89 -26.51
N GLU A 366 3.71 -16.97 -25.64
CA GLU A 366 3.70 -17.81 -24.44
C GLU A 366 2.53 -17.45 -23.52
N THR A 367 2.19 -16.17 -23.42
CA THR A 367 1.05 -15.68 -22.63
C THR A 367 -0.29 -16.25 -23.11
N VAL A 368 -0.44 -16.49 -24.43
CA VAL A 368 -1.63 -17.18 -24.96
C VAL A 368 -1.71 -18.60 -24.42
N GLN A 369 -0.57 -19.30 -24.36
CA GLN A 369 -0.51 -20.65 -23.81
C GLN A 369 -0.80 -20.67 -22.30
N ILE A 370 -0.26 -19.69 -21.55
CA ILE A 370 -0.53 -19.54 -20.10
C ILE A 370 -2.03 -19.34 -19.86
N LEU A 371 -2.65 -18.38 -20.57
CA LEU A 371 -4.10 -18.12 -20.46
C LEU A 371 -4.93 -19.34 -20.91
N THR A 372 -4.48 -20.08 -21.91
CA THR A 372 -5.13 -21.32 -22.35
C THR A 372 -5.08 -22.38 -21.25
N ASN A 373 -3.93 -22.60 -20.64
CA ASN A 373 -3.78 -23.54 -19.53
C ASN A 373 -4.66 -23.13 -18.34
N PHE A 374 -4.65 -21.85 -17.96
CA PHE A 374 -5.52 -21.30 -16.91
C PHE A 374 -7.00 -21.57 -17.18
N LEU A 375 -7.49 -21.33 -18.40
CA LEU A 375 -8.89 -21.58 -18.74
C LEU A 375 -9.21 -23.08 -18.81
N LEU A 376 -8.28 -23.93 -19.26
CA LEU A 376 -8.45 -25.38 -19.22
C LEU A 376 -8.54 -25.92 -17.79
N GLU A 377 -7.74 -25.42 -16.86
CA GLU A 377 -7.82 -25.77 -15.44
C GLU A 377 -9.15 -25.32 -14.82
N ASN A 378 -9.65 -24.12 -15.17
CA ASN A 378 -10.99 -23.70 -14.77
C ASN A 378 -12.07 -24.63 -15.33
N LEU A 379 -11.97 -25.04 -16.60
CA LEU A 379 -12.93 -25.94 -17.21
C LEU A 379 -12.93 -27.33 -16.55
N GLN A 380 -11.78 -27.81 -16.06
CA GLN A 380 -11.72 -29.04 -15.28
C GLN A 380 -12.47 -28.91 -13.95
N GLN A 381 -12.24 -27.83 -13.19
CA GLN A 381 -12.99 -27.58 -11.95
C GLN A 381 -14.49 -27.40 -12.19
N ILE A 382 -14.86 -26.74 -13.29
CA ILE A 382 -16.24 -26.57 -13.73
C ILE A 382 -16.87 -27.94 -14.05
N ASP A 383 -16.18 -28.83 -14.78
CA ASP A 383 -16.72 -30.15 -15.10
C ASP A 383 -16.93 -31.02 -13.85
N GLU A 384 -15.99 -31.00 -12.89
CA GLU A 384 -16.15 -31.67 -11.60
C GLU A 384 -17.32 -31.11 -10.81
N PHE A 385 -17.41 -29.78 -10.71
CA PHE A 385 -18.51 -29.10 -10.05
C PHE A 385 -19.87 -29.45 -10.67
N GLU A 386 -19.99 -29.43 -12.00
CA GLU A 386 -21.23 -29.76 -12.70
C GLU A 386 -21.63 -31.23 -12.51
N LYS A 387 -20.67 -32.16 -12.50
CA LYS A 387 -20.94 -33.59 -12.23
C LYS A 387 -21.55 -33.77 -10.84
N VAL A 388 -20.90 -33.24 -9.80
CA VAL A 388 -21.38 -33.33 -8.41
C VAL A 388 -22.77 -32.72 -8.28
N PHE A 389 -23.00 -31.57 -8.90
CA PHE A 389 -24.29 -30.91 -8.91
C PHE A 389 -25.39 -31.78 -9.53
N ILE A 390 -25.15 -32.34 -10.71
CA ILE A 390 -26.12 -33.17 -11.44
C ILE A 390 -26.42 -34.46 -10.67
N GLU A 391 -25.40 -35.11 -10.11
CA GLU A 391 -25.55 -36.30 -9.27
C GLU A 391 -26.43 -36.01 -8.05
N THR A 392 -26.13 -34.92 -7.33
CA THR A 392 -26.91 -34.47 -6.17
C THR A 392 -28.39 -34.24 -6.53
N TRP A 393 -28.67 -33.59 -7.66
CA TRP A 393 -30.05 -33.42 -8.13
C TRP A 393 -30.74 -34.75 -8.37
N ASN A 394 -30.07 -35.68 -9.06
CA ASN A 394 -30.65 -36.98 -9.39
C ASN A 394 -30.94 -37.83 -8.15
N GLU A 395 -30.10 -37.74 -7.10
CA GLU A 395 -30.35 -38.40 -5.82
C GLU A 395 -31.59 -37.84 -5.12
N ILE A 396 -31.73 -36.51 -5.04
CA ILE A 396 -32.89 -35.85 -4.44
C ILE A 396 -34.19 -36.22 -5.18
N GLN A 397 -34.15 -36.31 -6.51
CA GLN A 397 -35.33 -36.73 -7.29
C GLN A 397 -35.69 -38.20 -7.06
N LYS A 398 -34.71 -39.09 -6.84
CA LYS A 398 -34.99 -40.48 -6.45
C LYS A 398 -35.70 -40.52 -5.10
N GLU A 399 -35.20 -39.81 -4.09
CA GLU A 399 -35.80 -39.79 -2.75
C GLU A 399 -37.26 -39.28 -2.76
N LYS A 400 -37.57 -38.26 -3.56
CA LYS A 400 -38.95 -37.76 -3.72
C LYS A 400 -39.92 -38.76 -4.36
N ASN A 401 -39.42 -39.68 -5.18
CA ASN A 401 -40.23 -40.71 -5.83
C ASN A 401 -40.47 -41.95 -4.94
N TYR A 402 -39.81 -42.02 -3.76
CA TYR A 402 -39.98 -43.10 -2.78
C TYR A 402 -40.96 -42.77 -1.64
N VAL A 403 -41.50 -41.54 -1.59
CA VAL A 403 -42.42 -41.05 -0.52
C VAL A 403 -43.87 -41.04 -0.97
#